data_AF-A0A139Y382-F1
#
_entry.id   AF-A0A139Y382-F1
#
_cell.length_a   1.000
_cell.length_b   1.000
_cell.length_c   1.000
_cell.angle_alpha   90.00
_cell.angle_beta   90.00
_cell.angle_gamma   90.00
#
_symmetry.space_group_name_H-M   'P 1'
#
loop_
_entity.id
_entity.type
_entity.pdbx_description
1 polymer ?
#
loop_
_entity_poly.entity_id
_entity_poly.type
_entity_poly.pdbx_seq_one_letter_code
_entity_poly.pdbx_strand_id
1 'polypeptide(L)'
;MASTTASSSGTDLSWLPSDAEEQLALGFRIVSNAYKTRVHTQEAEIRSLKAQVAEKNEQYGALQKKHSSLEVQLIESTQRGNQLAEENRQLVATIKKVRLQTHIELKASTPPQPFPPPGHAQLGL
;
A
#
# COMPACT_ATOMS: atom_id res chain seq x y z
N MET A 1 69.12 13.20 46.72
CA MET A 1 69.22 12.63 45.36
C MET A 1 67.98 11.80 45.12
N ALA A 2 67.03 12.33 44.37
CA ALA A 2 65.80 11.62 44.02
C ALA A 2 66.07 10.79 42.76
N SER A 3 66.00 9.46 42.87
CA SER A 3 65.85 8.58 41.70
C SER A 3 64.37 8.24 41.56
N THR A 4 63.76 8.89 40.58
CA THR A 4 62.41 8.66 40.09
C THR A 4 62.35 7.29 39.40
N THR A 5 61.62 6.34 39.95
CA THR A 5 61.10 5.20 39.18
C THR A 5 59.62 5.40 38.94
N ALA A 6 59.30 6.04 37.81
CA ALA A 6 57.97 6.01 37.25
C ALA A 6 57.95 4.98 36.10
N SER A 7 56.82 4.28 36.01
CA SER A 7 56.27 3.73 34.75
C SER A 7 56.74 2.33 34.31
N SER A 8 56.07 1.30 34.82
CA SER A 8 55.32 0.43 33.90
C SER A 8 54.14 -0.17 34.63
N SER A 9 52.93 0.32 34.33
CA SER A 9 51.74 -0.54 34.39
C SER A 9 51.85 -1.53 33.23
N GLY A 10 52.87 -2.40 33.32
CA GLY A 10 53.17 -3.41 32.33
C GLY A 10 52.06 -4.44 32.39
N THR A 11 51.42 -4.67 31.26
CA THR A 11 50.50 -5.80 31.09
C THR A 11 51.25 -7.05 31.56
N ASP A 12 50.68 -7.79 32.52
CA ASP A 12 51.31 -9.02 32.98
C ASP A 12 51.32 -10.04 31.83
N LEU A 13 52.52 -10.29 31.28
CA LEU A 13 52.76 -11.19 30.16
C LEU A 13 53.25 -12.57 30.62
N SER A 14 53.08 -12.90 31.91
CA SER A 14 53.45 -14.22 32.46
C SER A 14 52.77 -15.41 31.77
N TRP A 15 51.68 -15.16 31.02
CA TRP A 15 50.97 -16.17 30.23
C TRP A 15 51.61 -16.45 28.85
N LEU A 16 52.56 -15.63 28.40
CA LEU A 16 53.26 -15.85 27.13
C LEU A 16 54.38 -16.88 27.29
N PRO A 17 54.65 -17.72 26.26
CA PRO A 17 55.82 -18.57 26.23
C PRO A 17 57.11 -17.75 26.43
N SER A 18 58.11 -18.32 27.09
CA SER A 18 59.40 -17.63 27.32
C SER A 18 60.29 -17.60 26.07
N ASP A 19 60.10 -18.54 25.15
CA ASP A 19 60.85 -18.63 23.90
C ASP A 19 60.23 -17.73 22.80
N ALA A 20 61.09 -17.00 22.08
CA ALA A 20 60.65 -16.03 21.08
C ALA A 20 60.03 -16.69 19.83
N GLU A 21 60.49 -17.88 19.44
CA GLU A 21 59.94 -18.64 18.32
C GLU A 21 58.54 -19.18 18.67
N GLU A 22 58.37 -19.67 19.90
CA GLU A 22 57.06 -20.08 20.43
C GLU A 22 56.05 -18.93 20.53
N GLN A 23 56.49 -17.73 20.94
CA GLN A 23 55.65 -16.53 20.93
C GLN A 23 55.19 -16.16 19.52
N LEU A 24 56.10 -16.24 18.53
CA LEU A 24 55.79 -16.00 17.12
C LEU A 24 54.77 -17.02 16.60
N ALA A 25 54.97 -18.31 16.89
CA ALA A 25 54.05 -19.38 16.54
C ALA A 25 52.65 -19.18 17.17
N LEU A 26 52.59 -18.76 18.44
CA LEU A 26 51.35 -18.41 19.12
C LEU A 26 50.67 -17.21 18.44
N GLY A 27 51.42 -16.17 18.12
CA GLY A 27 50.93 -15.01 17.38
C GLY A 27 50.30 -15.40 16.05
N PHE A 28 50.97 -16.25 15.25
CA PHE A 28 50.41 -16.78 14.01
C PHE A 28 49.11 -17.56 14.24
N ARG A 29 49.04 -18.37 15.31
CA ARG A 29 47.83 -19.14 15.64
C ARG A 29 46.67 -18.22 16.00
N ILE A 30 46.91 -17.20 16.83
CA ILE A 30 45.89 -16.21 17.24
C ILE A 30 45.36 -15.48 16.02
N VAL A 31 46.25 -14.92 15.20
CA VAL A 31 45.86 -14.17 13.98
C VAL A 31 45.11 -15.09 13.01
N SER A 32 45.60 -16.30 12.80
CA SER A 32 44.95 -17.28 11.90
C SER A 32 43.55 -17.65 12.39
N ASN A 33 43.37 -17.86 13.69
CA ASN A 33 42.07 -18.22 14.25
C ASN A 33 41.09 -17.03 14.19
N ALA A 34 41.53 -15.84 14.59
CA ALA A 34 40.73 -14.63 14.49
C ALA A 34 40.29 -14.36 13.04
N TYR A 35 41.20 -14.51 12.07
CA TYR A 35 40.91 -14.38 10.66
C TYR A 35 39.88 -15.42 10.19
N LYS A 36 40.11 -16.71 10.45
CA LYS A 36 39.20 -17.79 10.06
C LYS A 36 37.80 -17.59 10.63
N THR A 37 37.71 -17.22 11.91
CA THR A 37 36.43 -16.93 12.57
C THR A 37 35.73 -15.75 11.90
N ARG A 38 36.44 -14.66 11.64
CA ARG A 38 35.87 -13.48 10.99
C ARG A 38 35.36 -13.79 9.58
N VAL A 39 36.16 -14.49 8.78
CA VAL A 39 35.77 -14.92 7.43
C VAL A 39 34.53 -15.81 7.50
N HIS A 40 34.52 -16.82 8.37
CA HIS A 40 33.38 -17.72 8.51
C HIS A 40 32.08 -16.98 8.88
N THR A 41 32.16 -16.06 9.85
CA THR A 41 31.02 -15.22 10.26
C THR A 41 30.52 -14.37 9.10
N GLN A 42 31.43 -13.70 8.38
CA GLN A 42 31.05 -12.86 7.23
C GLN A 42 30.46 -13.68 6.08
N GLU A 43 30.98 -14.87 5.81
CA GLU A 43 30.42 -15.78 4.81
C GLU A 43 29.01 -16.26 5.19
N ALA A 44 28.78 -16.55 6.47
CA ALA A 44 27.45 -16.91 6.98
C ALA A 44 26.47 -15.73 6.86
N GLU A 45 26.90 -14.52 7.19
CA GLU A 45 26.11 -13.31 7.03
C GLU A 45 25.76 -13.04 5.57
N ILE A 46 26.72 -13.16 4.64
CA ILE A 46 26.48 -13.02 3.20
C ILE A 46 25.41 -14.01 2.72
N ARG A 47 25.48 -15.28 3.16
CA ARG A 47 24.46 -16.28 2.81
C ARG A 47 23.08 -15.89 3.35
N SER A 48 23.01 -15.43 4.59
CA SER A 48 21.76 -14.97 5.22
C SER A 48 21.17 -13.77 4.47
N LEU A 49 21.99 -12.76 4.17
CA LEU A 49 21.56 -11.57 3.43
C LEU A 49 21.05 -11.91 2.03
N LYS A 50 21.71 -12.83 1.32
CA LYS A 50 21.23 -13.31 0.01
C LYS A 50 19.87 -14.00 0.11
N ALA A 51 19.66 -14.82 1.14
CA ALA A 51 18.36 -15.47 1.37
C ALA A 51 17.25 -14.43 1.66
N GLN A 52 17.54 -13.44 2.51
CA GLN A 52 16.60 -12.36 2.80
C GLN A 52 16.26 -11.53 1.55
N VAL A 53 17.23 -11.24 0.69
CA VAL A 53 16.99 -10.55 -0.58
C VAL A 53 16.07 -11.36 -1.50
N ALA A 54 16.30 -12.68 -1.60
CA ALA A 54 15.45 -13.55 -2.40
C ALA A 54 14.00 -13.57 -1.89
N GLU A 55 13.81 -13.71 -0.58
CA GLU A 55 12.49 -13.67 0.06
C GLU A 55 11.78 -12.33 -0.18
N LYS A 56 12.49 -11.21 -0.02
CA LYS A 56 11.93 -9.87 -0.24
C LYS A 56 11.53 -9.64 -1.69
N ASN A 57 12.31 -10.14 -2.64
CA ASN A 57 11.97 -10.07 -4.06
C ASN A 57 10.70 -10.87 -4.39
N GLU A 58 10.51 -12.05 -3.77
CA GLU A 58 9.29 -12.83 -3.92
C GLU A 58 8.07 -12.08 -3.35
N GLN A 59 8.20 -11.54 -2.13
CA GLN A 59 7.15 -10.73 -1.49
C GLN A 59 6.78 -9.51 -2.34
N TYR A 60 7.78 -8.81 -2.88
CA TYR A 60 7.57 -7.67 -3.76
C TYR A 60 6.83 -8.08 -5.04
N GLY A 61 7.24 -9.17 -5.69
CA GLY A 61 6.58 -9.67 -6.89
C GLY A 61 5.12 -10.07 -6.65
N ALA A 62 4.82 -10.70 -5.50
CA ALA A 62 3.45 -11.04 -5.11
C ALA A 62 2.61 -9.76 -4.85
N LEU A 63 3.19 -8.77 -4.17
CA LEU A 63 2.53 -7.50 -3.89
C LEU A 63 2.25 -6.72 -5.19
N GLN A 64 3.20 -6.68 -6.11
CA GLN A 64 3.03 -6.02 -7.41
C GLN A 64 1.90 -6.65 -8.21
N LYS A 65 1.81 -8.00 -8.25
CA LYS A 65 0.69 -8.71 -8.91
C LYS A 65 -0.66 -8.35 -8.29
N LYS A 66 -0.73 -8.32 -6.95
CA LYS A 66 -1.95 -7.93 -6.22
C LYS A 66 -2.34 -6.48 -6.53
N HIS A 67 -1.35 -5.58 -6.57
CA HIS A 67 -1.57 -4.18 -6.92
C HIS A 67 -2.18 -4.05 -8.31
N SER A 68 -1.56 -4.64 -9.33
CA SER A 68 -2.08 -4.59 -10.71
C SER A 68 -3.47 -5.21 -10.83
N SER A 69 -3.76 -6.29 -10.09
CA SER A 69 -5.10 -6.87 -10.05
C SER A 69 -6.14 -5.90 -9.46
N LEU A 70 -5.79 -5.19 -8.39
CA LEU A 70 -6.68 -4.20 -7.78
C LEU A 70 -6.89 -2.98 -8.67
N GLU A 71 -5.86 -2.53 -9.39
CA GLU A 71 -5.99 -1.45 -10.38
C GLU A 71 -6.99 -1.80 -11.48
N VAL A 72 -6.92 -3.03 -12.01
CA VAL A 72 -7.89 -3.53 -13.00
C VAL A 72 -9.30 -3.55 -12.42
N GLN A 73 -9.49 -4.11 -11.22
CA GLN A 73 -10.81 -4.15 -10.57
C GLN A 73 -11.38 -2.75 -10.31
N LEU A 74 -10.53 -1.78 -9.96
CA LEU A 74 -10.94 -0.40 -9.75
C LEU A 74 -11.46 0.24 -11.06
N ILE A 75 -10.75 0.02 -12.17
CA ILE A 75 -11.15 0.49 -13.50
C ILE A 75 -12.49 -0.13 -13.90
N GLU A 76 -12.61 -1.45 -13.78
CA GLU A 76 -13.84 -2.19 -14.12
C GLU A 76 -15.03 -1.72 -13.27
N SER A 77 -14.83 -1.56 -11.96
CA SER A 77 -15.85 -1.07 -11.04
C SER A 77 -16.32 0.34 -11.39
N THR A 78 -15.37 1.23 -11.71
CA THR A 78 -15.66 2.60 -12.14
C THR A 78 -16.45 2.61 -13.45
N GLN A 79 -16.04 1.80 -14.43
CA GLN A 79 -16.75 1.67 -15.71
C GLN A 79 -18.18 1.15 -15.51
N ARG A 80 -18.36 0.12 -14.68
CA ARG A 80 -19.68 -0.43 -14.34
C ARG A 80 -20.55 0.60 -13.63
N GLY A 81 -19.99 1.35 -12.68
CA GLY A 81 -20.70 2.43 -11.99
C GLY A 81 -21.20 3.51 -12.96
N ASN A 82 -20.35 3.91 -13.91
CA ASN A 82 -20.72 4.88 -14.94
C ASN A 82 -21.83 4.37 -15.88
N GLN A 83 -21.76 3.09 -16.29
CA GLN A 83 -22.80 2.45 -17.10
C GLN A 83 -24.14 2.45 -16.37
N LEU A 84 -24.17 1.99 -15.12
CA LEU A 84 -25.40 1.98 -14.31
C LEU A 84 -25.96 3.39 -14.08
N ALA A 85 -25.11 4.39 -13.89
CA ALA A 85 -25.53 5.79 -13.73
C ALA A 85 -26.16 6.36 -15.01
N GLU A 86 -25.67 5.94 -16.18
CA GLU A 86 -26.24 6.32 -17.48
C GLU A 86 -27.57 5.60 -17.74
N GLU A 87 -27.63 4.28 -17.52
CA GLU A 87 -28.87 3.50 -17.61
C GLU A 87 -29.96 4.07 -16.69
N ASN A 88 -29.62 4.41 -15.46
CA ASN A 88 -30.56 5.02 -14.52
C ASN A 88 -31.08 6.37 -15.03
N ARG A 89 -30.20 7.24 -15.57
CA ARG A 89 -30.61 8.50 -16.20
C ARG A 89 -31.59 8.28 -17.36
N GLN A 90 -31.33 7.29 -18.21
CA GLN A 90 -32.21 6.94 -19.33
C GLN A 90 -33.57 6.40 -18.86
N LEU A 91 -33.58 5.53 -17.84
CA LEU A 91 -34.82 5.02 -17.23
C LEU A 91 -35.65 6.14 -16.62
N VAL A 92 -35.03 7.04 -15.85
CA VAL A 92 -35.70 8.22 -15.26
C VAL A 92 -36.28 9.11 -16.36
N ALA A 93 -35.54 9.38 -17.43
CA ALA A 93 -36.04 10.15 -18.57
C ALA A 93 -37.24 9.47 -19.24
N THR A 94 -37.18 8.15 -19.42
CA THR A 94 -38.28 7.35 -19.99
C THR A 94 -39.52 7.40 -19.10
N ILE A 95 -39.37 7.23 -17.78
CA ILE A 95 -40.48 7.35 -16.81
C ILE A 95 -41.13 8.72 -16.90
N LYS A 96 -40.33 9.80 -16.95
CA LYS A 96 -40.87 11.17 -17.09
C LYS A 96 -41.67 11.34 -18.38
N LYS A 97 -41.15 10.82 -19.51
CA LYS A 97 -41.83 10.87 -20.81
C LYS A 97 -43.17 10.13 -20.78
N VAL A 98 -43.18 8.90 -20.26
CA VAL A 98 -44.41 8.08 -20.17
C VAL A 98 -45.44 8.73 -19.26
N ARG A 99 -45.03 9.26 -18.09
CA ARG A 99 -45.94 9.99 -17.18
C ARG A 99 -46.56 11.24 -17.83
N LEU A 100 -45.78 11.96 -18.63
CA LEU A 100 -46.29 13.12 -19.37
C LEU A 100 -47.34 12.67 -20.41
N GLN A 101 -47.06 11.60 -21.14
CA GLN A 101 -47.94 11.08 -22.17
C GLN A 101 -49.27 10.58 -21.60
N THR A 102 -49.24 9.81 -20.51
CA THR A 102 -50.46 9.36 -19.83
C THR A 102 -51.26 10.52 -19.23
N HIS A 103 -50.60 11.57 -18.73
CA HIS A 103 -51.29 12.76 -18.24
C HIS A 103 -52.00 13.54 -19.36
N ILE A 104 -51.40 13.61 -20.55
CA ILE A 104 -52.02 14.26 -21.73
C ILE A 104 -53.24 13.45 -22.20
N GLU A 105 -53.14 12.13 -22.28
CA GLU A 105 -54.26 11.26 -22.66
C GLU A 105 -55.44 11.38 -21.70
N LEU A 106 -55.19 11.43 -20.38
CA LEU A 106 -56.23 11.68 -19.37
C LEU A 106 -56.93 13.04 -19.55
N LYS A 107 -56.17 14.10 -19.85
CA LYS A 107 -56.74 15.43 -20.14
C LYS A 107 -57.57 15.43 -21.42
N ALA A 108 -57.13 14.73 -22.47
CA ALA A 108 -57.86 14.64 -23.73
C ALA A 108 -59.17 13.84 -23.60
N SER A 109 -59.25 12.88 -22.67
CA SER A 109 -60.48 12.13 -22.35
C SER A 109 -61.45 12.86 -21.41
N THR A 110 -61.11 14.05 -20.90
CA THR A 110 -62.02 14.80 -20.01
C THR A 110 -62.99 15.63 -20.86
N PRO A 111 -64.33 15.42 -20.79
CA PRO A 111 -65.27 16.14 -21.62
C PRO A 111 -65.22 17.65 -21.35
N PRO A 112 -65.39 18.50 -22.38
CA PRO A 112 -65.37 19.95 -22.19
C PRO A 112 -66.45 20.36 -21.18
N GLN A 113 -66.04 21.11 -20.15
CA GLN A 113 -66.96 21.68 -19.17
C GLN A 113 -68.01 22.53 -19.91
N PRO A 114 -69.31 22.35 -19.64
CA PRO A 114 -70.33 23.18 -20.25
C PRO A 114 -70.09 24.65 -19.86
N PHE A 115 -70.18 25.55 -20.84
CA PHE A 115 -70.00 26.97 -20.64
C PHE A 115 -70.85 27.46 -19.45
N PRO A 116 -70.30 28.28 -18.55
CA PRO A 116 -71.11 28.86 -17.48
C PRO A 116 -72.25 29.67 -18.11
N PRO A 117 -73.50 29.53 -17.61
CA PRO A 117 -74.62 30.25 -18.17
C PRO A 117 -74.37 31.76 -18.07
N PRO A 118 -74.79 32.56 -19.08
CA PRO A 118 -74.64 34.00 -19.05
C PRO A 118 -75.34 34.54 -17.80
N GLY A 119 -74.58 35.23 -16.95
CA GLY A 119 -75.09 35.81 -15.72
C GLY A 119 -76.29 36.69 -16.03
N HIS A 120 -77.42 36.43 -15.35
CA HIS A 120 -78.49 37.40 -15.26
C HIS A 120 -77.90 38.66 -14.64
N ALA A 121 -77.67 39.68 -15.47
CA ALA A 121 -77.47 41.04 -15.02
C ALA A 121 -78.72 41.43 -14.23
N GLN A 122 -78.64 41.30 -12.91
CA GLN A 122 -79.64 41.78 -11.98
C GLN A 122 -79.56 43.30 -12.01
N LEU A 123 -80.32 43.91 -12.92
CA LEU A 123 -80.68 45.33 -12.85
C LEU A 123 -81.60 45.49 -11.64
N GLY A 124 -81.02 45.79 -10.49
CA GLY A 124 -81.72 46.24 -9.29
C GLY A 124 -81.44 47.73 -9.07
N LEU A 125 -82.45 48.55 -9.36
CA LEU A 125 -82.63 49.90 -8.81
C LEU A 125 -82.91 49.82 -7.31
#